data_AF-A0A7S6MFY6-F1
#
_entry.id   AF-A0A7S6MFY6-F1
#
_cell.length_a   1.000
_cell.length_b   1.000
_cell.length_c   1.000
_cell.angle_alpha   90.00
_cell.angle_beta   90.00
_cell.angle_gamma   90.00
#
_symmetry.space_group_name_H-M   'P 1'
#
loop_
_entity.id
_entity.type
_entity.pdbx_description
1 polymer ?
#
loop_
_entity_poly.entity_id
_entity_poly.type
_entity_poly.pdbx_seq_one_letter_code
_entity_poly.pdbx_strand_id
1 'polypeptide(L)'
;MQQRYDALVEEMKQRYGFKVRKWRRGTSGCAWEIRYRDGTVARWIESPYPTGPMSCAVFLHEVGHHAIGLRRFSPRCLEEYHAWMWSLEAMKSRGFNVTDAVHRRVTASLRYAVAKARRRGIRSIPPELRAFE
;
A
#
# COMPACT_ATOMS: atom_id res chain seq x y z
N MET A 1 13.65 14.38 -11.55
CA MET A 1 12.66 13.80 -10.62
C MET A 1 12.23 12.40 -11.04
N GLN A 2 11.79 12.19 -12.28
CA GLN A 2 11.31 10.88 -12.77
C GLN A 2 12.32 9.74 -12.56
N GLN A 3 13.60 9.95 -12.85
CA GLN A 3 14.67 8.96 -12.61
C GLN A 3 14.71 8.43 -11.17
N ARG A 4 14.37 9.26 -10.16
CA ARG A 4 14.30 8.80 -8.76
C ARG A 4 13.11 7.89 -8.51
N TYR A 5 11.98 8.14 -9.17
CA TYR A 5 10.82 7.25 -9.12
C TYR A 5 11.08 5.93 -9.85
N ASP A 6 11.76 5.98 -10.99
CA ASP A 6 12.14 4.77 -11.73
C ASP A 6 13.09 3.89 -10.90
N ALA A 7 14.12 4.50 -10.30
CA ALA A 7 15.04 3.81 -9.40
C ALA A 7 14.32 3.20 -8.19
N LEU A 8 13.35 3.92 -7.60
CA LEU A 8 12.52 3.40 -6.51
C LEU A 8 11.75 2.14 -6.94
N VAL A 9 11.13 2.15 -8.14
CA VAL A 9 10.37 0.99 -8.63
C VAL A 9 11.27 -0.24 -8.74
N GLU A 10 12.47 -0.08 -9.31
CA GLU A 10 13.42 -1.19 -9.45
C GLU A 10 13.95 -1.66 -8.10
N GLU A 11 14.29 -0.74 -7.18
CA GLU A 11 14.68 -1.09 -5.80
C GLU A 11 13.59 -1.92 -5.11
N MET A 12 12.32 -1.50 -5.20
CA MET A 12 11.21 -2.18 -4.55
C MET A 12 10.97 -3.57 -5.14
N LYS A 13 11.06 -3.71 -6.47
CA LYS A 13 10.95 -5.02 -7.14
C LYS A 13 12.05 -5.96 -6.67
N GLN A 14 13.29 -5.51 -6.62
CA GLN A 14 14.44 -6.31 -6.18
C GLN A 14 14.30 -6.71 -4.71
N ARG A 15 13.92 -5.76 -3.85
CA ARG A 15 13.83 -5.98 -2.40
C ARG A 15 12.71 -6.92 -1.98
N TYR A 16 11.53 -6.82 -2.62
CA TYR A 16 10.34 -7.56 -2.20
C TYR A 16 9.93 -8.69 -3.16
N GLY A 17 10.60 -8.81 -4.30
CA GLY A 17 10.43 -9.92 -5.25
C GLY A 17 9.03 -9.99 -5.88
N PHE A 18 8.33 -8.85 -6.01
CA PHE A 18 7.03 -8.81 -6.67
C PHE A 18 7.15 -8.55 -8.18
N LYS A 19 6.12 -8.97 -8.90
CA LYS A 19 5.91 -8.66 -10.32
C LYS A 19 4.76 -7.68 -10.47
N VAL A 20 4.86 -6.80 -11.46
CA VAL A 20 3.76 -5.87 -11.78
C VAL A 20 2.92 -6.51 -12.87
N ARG A 21 1.65 -6.79 -12.57
CA ARG A 21 0.70 -7.33 -13.57
C ARG A 21 0.20 -6.22 -14.50
N LYS A 22 -0.08 -5.04 -13.94
CA LYS A 22 -0.65 -3.91 -14.67
C LYS A 22 -0.31 -2.58 -14.01
N TRP A 23 0.15 -1.63 -14.83
CA TRP A 23 0.20 -0.21 -14.46
C TRP A 23 -1.18 0.42 -14.69
N ARG A 24 -1.81 0.92 -13.62
CA ARG A 24 -3.15 1.50 -13.65
C ARG A 24 -3.10 3.00 -14.00
N ARG A 25 -4.13 3.50 -14.67
CA ARG A 25 -4.28 4.95 -14.94
C ARG A 25 -4.83 5.72 -13.72
N GLY A 26 -5.55 5.05 -12.82
CA GLY A 26 -6.14 5.65 -11.61
C GLY A 26 -5.26 5.51 -10.37
N THR A 27 -5.70 6.10 -9.26
CA THR A 27 -4.98 6.12 -7.97
C THR A 27 -5.30 4.95 -7.05
N SER A 28 -5.63 3.79 -7.61
CA SER A 28 -5.89 2.55 -6.87
C SER A 28 -4.97 1.43 -7.33
N GLY A 29 -4.72 0.49 -6.44
CA GLY A 29 -3.95 -0.70 -6.72
C GLY A 29 -4.51 -1.93 -6.00
N CYS A 30 -3.77 -3.02 -6.13
CA CYS A 30 -4.00 -4.26 -5.38
C CYS A 30 -2.70 -5.04 -5.30
N ALA A 31 -2.45 -5.67 -4.15
CA ALA A 31 -1.38 -6.64 -3.94
C ALA A 31 -1.96 -8.02 -3.61
N TRP A 32 -1.39 -9.07 -4.20
CA TRP A 32 -1.77 -10.45 -3.88
C TRP A 32 -0.60 -11.42 -4.05
N GLU A 33 -0.73 -12.59 -3.43
CA GLU A 33 0.20 -13.70 -3.57
C GLU A 33 -0.50 -14.90 -4.22
N ILE A 34 0.24 -15.65 -5.03
CA ILE A 34 -0.15 -16.95 -5.57
C ILE A 34 0.79 -17.98 -4.97
N ARG A 35 0.24 -18.94 -4.22
CA ARG A 35 0.99 -20.08 -3.67
C ARG A 35 0.78 -21.28 -4.59
N TYR A 36 1.87 -21.81 -5.13
CA TYR A 36 1.85 -22.98 -5.99
C TYR A 36 1.97 -24.26 -5.16
N ARG A 37 1.64 -25.40 -5.77
CA ARG A 37 1.67 -26.72 -5.10
C ARG A 37 3.08 -27.11 -4.65
N ASP A 38 4.11 -26.64 -5.34
CA ASP A 38 5.52 -26.86 -5.01
C ASP A 38 6.02 -25.99 -3.83
N GLY A 39 5.13 -25.21 -3.21
CA GLY A 39 5.45 -24.33 -2.09
C GLY A 39 6.01 -22.96 -2.51
N THR A 40 6.24 -22.72 -3.80
CA THR A 40 6.70 -21.42 -4.28
C THR A 40 5.59 -20.37 -4.17
N VAL A 41 5.99 -19.11 -3.94
CA VAL A 41 5.07 -17.97 -3.80
C VAL A 41 5.42 -16.90 -4.82
N ALA A 42 4.50 -16.60 -5.73
CA ALA A 42 4.61 -15.45 -6.61
C ALA A 42 3.86 -14.25 -6.02
N ARG A 43 4.56 -13.12 -5.89
CA ARG A 43 3.99 -11.85 -5.42
C ARG A 43 3.65 -10.96 -6.60
N TRP A 44 2.46 -10.39 -6.59
CA TRP A 44 1.98 -9.53 -7.65
C TRP A 44 1.42 -8.24 -7.11
N ILE A 45 1.54 -7.17 -7.90
CA ILE A 45 0.83 -5.92 -7.69
C ILE A 45 0.19 -5.40 -8.99
N GLU A 46 -0.83 -4.57 -8.81
CA GLU A 46 -1.25 -3.57 -9.77
C GLU A 46 -1.25 -2.21 -9.08
N SER A 47 -0.79 -1.17 -9.76
CA SER A 47 -0.65 0.17 -9.19
C SER A 47 -0.53 1.21 -10.30
N PRO A 48 -0.84 2.50 -10.10
CA PRO A 48 -0.27 3.55 -10.93
C PRO A 48 1.26 3.52 -10.94
N TYR A 49 1.84 3.90 -12.08
CA TYR A 49 3.29 4.09 -12.18
C TYR A 49 3.69 5.38 -11.44
N PRO A 50 4.73 5.36 -10.59
CA PRO A 50 5.20 6.55 -9.89
C PRO A 50 5.72 7.62 -10.87
N THR A 51 4.99 8.72 -10.94
CA THR A 51 5.32 9.92 -11.73
C THR A 51 5.25 11.20 -10.88
N GLY A 52 4.70 11.10 -9.67
CA GLY A 52 4.60 12.17 -8.70
C GLY A 52 4.30 11.63 -7.30
N PRO A 53 4.20 12.51 -6.28
CA PRO A 53 3.99 12.10 -4.90
C PRO A 53 2.78 11.19 -4.68
N MET A 54 1.66 11.48 -5.36
CA MET A 54 0.43 10.70 -5.23
C MET A 54 0.57 9.28 -5.79
N SER A 55 1.05 9.14 -7.02
CA SER A 55 1.23 7.81 -7.64
C SER A 55 2.33 7.02 -6.95
N CYS A 56 3.37 7.68 -6.44
CA CYS A 56 4.39 7.08 -5.59
C CYS A 56 3.80 6.53 -4.28
N ALA A 57 2.99 7.31 -3.57
CA ALA A 57 2.37 6.88 -2.32
C ALA A 57 1.44 5.66 -2.51
N VAL A 58 0.65 5.64 -3.59
CA VAL A 58 -0.21 4.50 -3.91
C VAL A 58 0.62 3.27 -4.28
N PHE A 59 1.66 3.43 -5.11
CA PHE A 59 2.57 2.34 -5.44
C PHE A 59 3.22 1.74 -4.19
N LEU A 60 3.77 2.59 -3.33
CA LEU A 60 4.39 2.15 -2.08
C LEU A 60 3.36 1.56 -1.11
N HIS A 61 2.08 1.93 -1.18
CA HIS A 61 1.05 1.25 -0.40
C HIS A 61 0.87 -0.21 -0.85
N GLU A 62 0.86 -0.48 -2.16
CA GLU A 62 0.78 -1.85 -2.68
C GLU A 62 2.04 -2.66 -2.38
N VAL A 63 3.21 -2.05 -2.47
CA VAL A 63 4.46 -2.67 -2.00
C VAL A 63 4.42 -2.91 -0.50
N GLY A 64 3.82 -1.98 0.25
CA GLY A 64 3.65 -2.06 1.70
C GLY A 64 2.91 -3.31 2.15
N HIS A 65 1.88 -3.74 1.42
CA HIS A 65 1.19 -5.00 1.69
C HIS A 65 2.12 -6.22 1.63
N HIS A 66 3.11 -6.23 0.74
CA HIS A 66 4.13 -7.29 0.71
C HIS A 66 5.20 -7.09 1.79
N ALA A 67 5.62 -5.84 2.02
CA ALA A 67 6.67 -5.50 2.97
C ALA A 67 6.31 -5.84 4.43
N ILE A 68 5.05 -5.62 4.81
CA ILE A 68 4.54 -5.96 6.15
C ILE A 68 4.11 -7.43 6.27
N GLY A 69 4.07 -8.16 5.14
CA GLY A 69 3.50 -9.50 5.01
C GLY A 69 2.00 -9.45 4.71
N LEU A 70 1.59 -10.01 3.57
CA LEU A 70 0.19 -10.02 3.15
C LEU A 70 -0.66 -10.90 4.10
N ARG A 71 -1.80 -10.38 4.56
CA ARG A 71 -2.69 -11.01 5.57
C ARG A 71 -2.02 -11.20 6.95
N ARG A 72 -0.95 -10.47 7.24
CA ARG A 72 -0.26 -10.50 8.54
C ARG A 72 -1.09 -9.86 9.65
N PHE A 73 -1.86 -8.83 9.30
CA PHE A 73 -2.65 -8.04 10.24
C PHE A 73 -4.14 -8.30 10.04
N SER A 74 -4.85 -8.45 11.16
CA SER A 74 -6.30 -8.62 11.19
C SER A 74 -6.88 -7.68 12.23
N PRO A 75 -8.01 -7.00 11.96
CA PRO A 75 -8.85 -7.07 10.76
C PRO A 75 -8.22 -6.39 9.51
N ARG A 76 -8.78 -6.60 8.31
CA ARG A 76 -8.23 -6.04 7.06
C ARG A 76 -8.01 -4.53 7.10
N CYS A 77 -8.82 -3.76 7.82
CA CYS A 77 -8.59 -2.31 7.96
C CYS A 77 -7.28 -1.98 8.71
N LEU A 78 -6.84 -2.82 9.66
CA LEU A 78 -5.55 -2.66 10.33
C LEU A 78 -4.38 -2.93 9.38
N GLU A 79 -4.54 -3.90 8.48
CA GLU A 79 -3.56 -4.13 7.41
C GLU A 79 -3.45 -2.93 6.46
N GLU A 80 -4.58 -2.32 6.07
CA GLU A 80 -4.57 -1.07 5.29
C GLU A 80 -3.82 0.05 6.04
N TYR A 81 -4.01 0.16 7.35
CA TYR A 81 -3.28 1.12 8.18
C TYR A 81 -1.77 0.91 8.12
N HIS A 82 -1.31 -0.30 8.41
CA HIS A 82 0.13 -0.60 8.39
C HIS A 82 0.74 -0.44 6.99
N ALA A 83 0.04 -0.83 5.92
CA ALA A 83 0.51 -0.63 4.56
C ALA A 83 0.65 0.86 4.21
N TRP A 84 -0.29 1.71 4.64
CA TRP A 84 -0.17 3.16 4.46
C TRP A 84 0.93 3.79 5.30
N MET A 85 1.08 3.40 6.57
CA MET A 85 2.16 3.92 7.43
C MET A 85 3.53 3.54 6.86
N TRP A 86 3.68 2.30 6.41
CA TRP A 86 4.89 1.84 5.72
C TRP A 86 5.17 2.68 4.46
N SER A 87 4.15 2.95 3.64
CA SER A 87 4.29 3.78 2.43
C SER A 87 4.79 5.19 2.74
N LEU A 88 4.18 5.86 3.72
CA LEU A 88 4.60 7.21 4.13
C LEU A 88 6.03 7.23 4.67
N GLU A 89 6.41 6.24 5.46
CA GLU A 89 7.77 6.12 5.99
C GLU A 89 8.78 5.81 4.88
N ALA A 90 8.42 4.94 3.93
CA ALA A 90 9.26 4.65 2.77
C ALA A 90 9.50 5.89 1.89
N MET A 91 8.49 6.76 1.74
CA MET A 91 8.64 8.05 1.07
C MET A 91 9.57 8.99 1.85
N LYS A 92 9.32 9.18 3.16
CA LYS A 92 10.09 10.09 4.02
C LYS A 92 11.56 9.69 4.11
N SER A 93 11.85 8.42 4.43
CA SER A 93 13.21 7.88 4.55
C SER A 93 14.04 7.99 3.28
N ARG A 94 13.40 8.07 2.10
CA ARG A 94 14.05 8.26 0.79
C ARG A 94 14.04 9.69 0.29
N GLY A 95 13.57 10.63 1.11
CA GLY A 95 13.49 12.05 0.78
C GLY A 95 12.54 12.33 -0.40
N PHE A 96 11.44 11.58 -0.53
CA PHE A 96 10.33 11.95 -1.41
C PHE A 96 9.37 12.90 -0.70
N ASN A 97 8.81 13.84 -1.44
CA ASN A 97 7.84 14.77 -0.90
C ASN A 97 6.53 14.05 -0.54
N VAL A 98 6.07 14.21 0.70
CA VAL A 98 4.74 13.78 1.14
C VAL A 98 3.87 15.02 1.27
N THR A 99 3.10 15.30 0.22
CA THR A 99 2.28 16.50 0.15
C THR A 99 1.01 16.37 1.00
N ASP A 100 0.36 17.50 1.30
CA ASP A 100 -0.95 17.47 1.98
C ASP A 100 -2.00 16.67 1.20
N ALA A 101 -1.90 16.65 -0.13
CA ALA A 101 -2.77 15.81 -0.96
C ALA A 101 -2.56 14.32 -0.66
N VAL A 102 -1.32 13.87 -0.48
CA VAL A 102 -1.00 12.49 -0.06
C VAL A 102 -1.60 12.22 1.32
N HIS A 103 -1.41 13.11 2.30
CA HIS A 103 -2.01 12.96 3.63
C HIS A 103 -3.54 12.87 3.60
N ARG A 104 -4.21 13.70 2.79
CA ARG A 104 -5.65 13.62 2.56
C ARG A 104 -6.07 12.30 1.92
N ARG A 105 -5.30 11.79 0.96
CA ARG A 105 -5.55 10.49 0.32
C ARG A 105 -5.47 9.34 1.33
N VAL A 106 -4.44 9.31 2.16
CA VAL A 106 -4.27 8.30 3.20
C VAL A 106 -5.45 8.35 4.17
N THR A 107 -5.76 9.55 4.68
CA THR A 107 -6.88 9.75 5.61
C THR A 107 -8.20 9.26 5.01
N ALA A 108 -8.49 9.61 3.74
CA ALA A 108 -9.68 9.15 3.04
C ALA A 108 -9.72 7.62 2.86
N SER A 109 -8.58 7.01 2.55
CA SER A 109 -8.47 5.55 2.41
C SER A 109 -8.73 4.83 3.73
N LEU A 110 -8.20 5.34 4.85
CA LEU A 110 -8.37 4.74 6.17
C LEU A 110 -9.81 4.89 6.67
N ARG A 111 -10.42 6.07 6.49
CA ARG A 111 -11.86 6.27 6.74
C ARG A 111 -12.72 5.31 5.94
N TYR A 112 -12.41 5.12 4.65
CA TYR A 112 -13.11 4.14 3.82
C TYR A 112 -12.94 2.71 4.34
N ALA A 113 -11.72 2.32 4.76
CA ALA A 113 -11.45 1.00 5.31
C ALA A 113 -12.21 0.74 6.61
N VAL A 114 -12.27 1.72 7.52
CA VAL A 114 -13.06 1.68 8.75
C VAL A 114 -14.55 1.56 8.45
N ALA A 115 -15.08 2.43 7.59
CA ALA A 115 -16.49 2.37 7.17
C ALA A 115 -16.85 1.02 6.53
N LYS A 116 -15.96 0.47 5.72
CA LYS A 116 -16.12 -0.87 5.12
C LYS A 116 -16.09 -1.98 6.17
N ALA A 117 -15.24 -1.88 7.20
CA ALA A 117 -15.19 -2.84 8.30
C ALA A 117 -16.48 -2.78 9.15
N ARG A 118 -16.99 -1.57 9.44
CA ARG A 118 -18.28 -1.36 10.12
C ARG A 118 -19.44 -1.99 9.36
N ARG A 119 -19.56 -1.73 8.06
CA ARG A 119 -20.57 -2.38 7.20
C ARG A 119 -20.47 -3.92 7.17
N ARG A 120 -19.29 -4.48 7.46
CA ARG A 120 -19.05 -5.92 7.53
C ARG A 120 -19.20 -6.49 8.95
N GLY A 121 -19.67 -5.70 9.92
CA GLY A 121 -19.98 -6.16 11.27
C GLY A 121 -18.77 -6.33 12.19
N ILE A 122 -17.70 -5.55 12.01
CA ILE A 122 -16.58 -5.54 12.95
C ILE A 122 -17.06 -5.21 14.37
N ARG A 123 -16.62 -6.01 15.36
CA ARG A 123 -17.02 -5.84 16.77
C ARG A 123 -16.35 -4.65 17.46
N SER A 124 -15.08 -4.40 17.15
CA SER A 124 -14.29 -3.30 17.73
C SER A 124 -13.32 -2.76 16.68
N ILE A 125 -13.21 -1.45 16.58
CA ILE A 125 -12.20 -0.79 15.74
C ILE A 125 -10.84 -0.86 16.45
N PRO A 126 -9.77 -1.23 15.73
CA PRO A 126 -8.40 -1.18 16.27
C PRO A 126 -8.03 0.23 16.80
N PRO A 127 -7.28 0.35 17.90
CA PRO A 127 -6.92 1.65 18.49
C PRO A 127 -6.28 2.63 17.50
N GLU A 128 -5.42 2.14 16.60
CA GLU A 128 -4.72 2.90 15.57
C GLU A 128 -5.69 3.57 14.59
N LEU A 129 -6.90 3.03 14.46
CA LEU A 129 -7.90 3.47 13.50
C LEU A 129 -8.97 4.39 14.10
N ARG A 130 -8.98 4.61 15.43
CA ARG A 130 -10.02 5.42 16.11
C ARG A 130 -10.13 6.84 15.57
N ALA A 131 -9.02 7.44 15.14
CA ALA A 131 -9.00 8.78 14.54
C ALA A 131 -9.64 8.86 13.14
N PHE A 132 -9.95 7.72 12.52
CA PHE A 132 -10.53 7.61 11.18
C PHE A 132 -11.96 7.05 11.20
N GLU A 133 -12.58 6.99 12.37
CA GLU A 133 -14.00 6.67 12.52
C GLU A 133 -14.91 7.78 11.98
#